data_AF-A0A7G9G1X9-F1
#
_entry.id   AF-A0A7G9G1X9-F1
#
_cell.length_a   1.000
_cell.length_b   1.000
_cell.length_c   1.000
_cell.angle_alpha   90.00
_cell.angle_beta   90.00
_cell.angle_gamma   90.00
#
_symmetry.space_group_name_H-M   'P 1'
#
loop_
_entity.id
_entity.type
_entity.pdbx_description
1 polymer ?
#
loop_
_entity_poly.entity_id
_entity_poly.type
_entity_poly.pdbx_seq_one_letter_code
_entity_poly.pdbx_strand_id
1 'polypeptide(L)'
;MGRQSEKINKSNGLCRLVYDYYETRIRFGFYKFGDSLPPISQICTVFHLGRATVRSALAMLEKEGYIRNEERKAAAVIFQADFSLFGENAAKYYVPRKEGILDFNESGRLLIVPLWERALQSWGEERWRQILQDLDAVISDDVPLTVKFYMNVLSTWDNQLILSLFWEGIRYLRFPYLSGRDEPRITVQELEGVLRKDSVSFLKQEFERSYNEMVQGLFSFIEQASVRYQLMDVEPVPFRWNIHRQPQIRHILASQIIREIMGGTYPVGSYLPSLPRMKERYGVSLTTVRRVLSLLETFGVTKSFQGKGTQVCMEPRELDLSRTEIRESLKLYRESLQLLAMTVRDVSLYTLGHTTEEKLTELQAGMSRIFRKKRSYLCFDVYLTFLIKECPLAMVRECYKKLAELVVWGCPFTLLQLRTENLDTIYSESAVRMAGYLEDRDLEAFSEEWRELLEREEKRCPPSAG
;
A
#
# COMPACT_ATOMS: atom_id res chain seq x y z
N MET A 1 8.85 -9.49 27.82
CA MET A 1 7.59 -9.76 27.08
C MET A 1 7.41 -8.96 25.77
N GLY A 2 8.24 -7.94 25.47
CA GLY A 2 8.11 -7.15 24.21
C GLY A 2 8.53 -7.86 22.91
N ARG A 3 9.65 -8.61 22.91
CA ARG A 3 10.20 -9.25 21.69
C ARG A 3 9.40 -10.44 21.12
N GLN A 4 8.52 -11.05 21.91
CA GLN A 4 7.64 -12.13 21.43
C GLN A 4 6.39 -11.59 20.71
N SER A 5 5.89 -10.42 21.10
CA SER A 5 4.73 -9.80 20.46
C SER A 5 5.02 -9.28 19.04
N GLU A 6 6.27 -8.88 18.77
CA GLU A 6 6.73 -8.36 17.48
C GLU A 6 6.86 -9.44 16.40
N LYS A 7 7.29 -10.67 16.78
CA LYS A 7 7.36 -11.84 15.88
C LYS A 7 6.00 -12.46 15.55
N ILE A 8 5.04 -12.37 16.48
CA ILE A 8 3.68 -12.92 16.29
C ILE A 8 2.86 -12.06 15.31
N ASN A 9 3.20 -10.78 15.12
CA ASN A 9 2.34 -9.85 14.38
C ASN A 9 2.66 -9.71 12.88
N LYS A 10 3.91 -9.89 12.44
CA LYS A 10 4.24 -10.10 11.02
C LYS A 10 3.55 -11.36 10.44
N SER A 11 3.20 -12.30 11.32
CA SER A 11 2.62 -13.60 10.95
C SER A 11 1.18 -13.52 10.45
N ASN A 12 0.35 -12.53 10.79
CA ASN A 12 -1.08 -12.61 10.42
C ASN A 12 -1.38 -12.24 8.95
N GLY A 13 -0.76 -11.20 8.39
CA GLY A 13 -0.93 -10.83 6.97
C GLY A 13 -0.29 -11.85 6.02
N LEU A 14 0.94 -12.28 6.35
CA LEU A 14 1.68 -13.27 5.57
C LEU A 14 1.10 -14.69 5.68
N CYS A 15 0.50 -15.04 6.83
CA CYS A 15 -0.30 -16.27 6.96
C CYS A 15 -1.50 -16.24 6.01
N ARG A 16 -2.18 -15.10 5.92
CA ARG A 16 -3.34 -14.95 5.05
C ARG A 16 -2.97 -15.06 3.56
N LEU A 17 -1.81 -14.54 3.17
CA LEU A 17 -1.29 -14.71 1.82
C LEU A 17 -1.14 -16.20 1.44
N VAL A 18 -0.49 -17.01 2.28
CA VAL A 18 -0.33 -18.45 2.03
C VAL A 18 -1.68 -19.15 1.95
N TYR A 19 -2.61 -18.77 2.85
CA TYR A 19 -3.99 -19.26 2.82
C TYR A 19 -4.68 -18.92 1.49
N ASP A 20 -4.71 -17.64 1.09
CA ASP A 20 -5.40 -17.18 -0.12
C ASP A 20 -4.80 -17.82 -1.38
N TYR A 21 -3.48 -17.98 -1.42
CA TYR A 21 -2.77 -18.64 -2.50
C TYR A 21 -3.24 -20.09 -2.71
N TYR A 22 -3.19 -20.92 -1.66
CA TYR A 22 -3.58 -22.33 -1.77
C TYR A 22 -5.10 -22.51 -1.86
N GLU A 23 -5.89 -21.69 -1.17
CA GLU A 23 -7.36 -21.68 -1.31
C GLU A 23 -7.75 -21.46 -2.77
N THR A 24 -7.14 -20.46 -3.42
CA THR A 24 -7.43 -20.15 -4.83
C THR A 24 -7.11 -21.32 -5.75
N ARG A 25 -5.91 -21.92 -5.59
CA ARG A 25 -5.49 -23.07 -6.39
C ARG A 25 -6.39 -24.29 -6.20
N ILE A 26 -6.85 -24.54 -4.98
CA ILE A 26 -7.79 -25.64 -4.71
C ILE A 26 -9.17 -25.32 -5.30
N ARG A 27 -9.72 -24.14 -5.02
CA ARG A 27 -11.09 -23.78 -5.42
C ARG A 27 -11.27 -23.61 -6.92
N PHE A 28 -10.21 -23.28 -7.66
CA PHE A 28 -10.25 -23.11 -9.11
C PHE A 28 -9.71 -24.35 -9.87
N GLY A 29 -9.41 -25.44 -9.15
CA GLY A 29 -9.12 -26.74 -9.74
C GLY A 29 -7.68 -26.97 -10.19
N PHE A 30 -6.73 -26.13 -9.74
CA PHE A 30 -5.29 -26.35 -9.91
C PHE A 30 -4.82 -27.55 -9.08
N TYR A 31 -5.26 -27.66 -7.82
CA TYR A 31 -5.15 -28.89 -7.04
C TYR A 31 -6.50 -29.58 -6.95
N LYS A 32 -6.53 -30.88 -7.24
CA LYS A 32 -7.72 -31.72 -7.23
C LYS A 32 -7.73 -32.63 -6.01
N PHE A 33 -8.87 -33.26 -5.76
CA PHE A 33 -9.02 -34.23 -4.68
C PHE A 33 -7.93 -35.32 -4.77
N GLY A 34 -7.22 -35.54 -3.66
CA GLY A 34 -6.12 -36.51 -3.57
C GLY A 34 -4.74 -35.94 -3.89
N ASP A 35 -4.64 -34.74 -4.48
CA ASP A 35 -3.35 -34.08 -4.70
C ASP A 35 -2.70 -33.71 -3.35
N SER A 36 -1.37 -33.68 -3.33
CA SER A 36 -0.61 -33.23 -2.16
C SER A 36 -0.10 -31.81 -2.37
N LEU A 37 -0.32 -30.94 -1.38
CA LEU A 37 0.35 -29.64 -1.31
C LEU A 37 1.85 -29.82 -1.10
N PRO A 38 2.69 -28.81 -1.39
CA PRO A 38 4.11 -28.87 -1.07
C PRO A 38 4.38 -29.05 0.44
N PRO A 39 5.48 -29.72 0.85
CA PRO A 39 5.86 -29.83 2.25
C PRO A 39 6.14 -28.46 2.88
N ILE A 40 5.90 -28.33 4.19
CA ILE A 40 6.07 -27.06 4.93
C ILE A 40 7.45 -26.42 4.70
N SER A 41 8.52 -27.21 4.61
CA SER A 41 9.87 -26.69 4.32
C SER A 41 9.95 -25.97 2.98
N GLN A 42 9.31 -26.52 1.96
CA GLN A 42 9.26 -25.92 0.62
C GLN A 42 8.39 -24.67 0.62
N ILE A 43 7.22 -24.69 1.28
CA ILE A 43 6.37 -23.50 1.44
C ILE A 43 7.12 -22.39 2.18
N CYS A 44 7.88 -22.72 3.24
CA CYS A 44 8.73 -21.77 3.96
C CYS A 44 9.76 -21.11 3.04
N THR A 45 10.45 -21.89 2.20
CA THR A 45 11.42 -21.37 1.24
C THR A 45 10.75 -20.47 0.22
N VAL A 46 9.63 -20.91 -0.36
CA VAL A 46 8.93 -20.21 -1.44
C VAL A 46 8.38 -18.86 -1.01
N PHE A 47 7.77 -18.77 0.17
CA PHE A 47 7.18 -17.52 0.67
C PHE A 47 8.14 -16.72 1.56
N HIS A 48 9.35 -17.23 1.83
CA HIS A 48 10.30 -16.69 2.82
C HIS A 48 9.66 -16.48 4.20
N LEU A 49 8.85 -17.45 4.66
CA LEU A 49 8.10 -17.39 5.91
C LEU A 49 8.58 -18.41 6.94
N GLY A 50 8.45 -18.04 8.22
CA GLY A 50 8.70 -18.96 9.32
C GLY A 50 7.67 -20.10 9.36
N ARG A 51 8.10 -21.29 9.82
CA ARG A 51 7.26 -22.49 9.92
C ARG A 51 5.96 -22.28 10.69
N ALA A 52 5.98 -21.43 11.72
CA ALA A 52 4.79 -21.12 12.50
C ALA A 52 3.70 -20.44 11.64
N THR A 53 4.09 -19.47 10.81
CA THR A 53 3.18 -18.76 9.89
C THR A 53 2.57 -19.70 8.86
N VAL A 54 3.38 -20.58 8.27
CA VAL A 54 2.91 -21.58 7.30
C VAL A 54 1.94 -22.57 7.94
N ARG A 55 2.26 -23.06 9.15
CA ARG A 55 1.37 -23.96 9.90
C ARG A 55 0.04 -23.31 10.22
N SER A 56 0.03 -22.04 10.61
CA SER A 56 -1.21 -21.29 10.84
C SER A 56 -2.05 -21.21 9.56
N ALA A 57 -1.43 -20.99 8.39
CA ALA A 57 -2.15 -20.92 7.12
C ALA A 57 -2.75 -22.27 6.73
N LEU A 58 -1.99 -23.37 6.87
CA LEU A 58 -2.49 -24.72 6.62
C LEU A 58 -3.59 -25.12 7.60
N ALA A 59 -3.50 -24.71 8.87
CA ALA A 59 -4.55 -24.93 9.85
C ALA A 59 -5.85 -24.20 9.49
N MET A 60 -5.77 -23.00 8.90
CA MET A 60 -6.95 -22.31 8.36
C MET A 60 -7.57 -23.08 7.19
N LEU A 61 -6.77 -23.59 6.25
CA LEU A 61 -7.26 -24.40 5.13
C LEU A 61 -7.93 -25.70 5.59
N GLU A 62 -7.36 -26.36 6.60
CA GLU A 62 -7.92 -27.58 7.19
C GLU A 62 -9.24 -27.30 7.91
N LYS A 63 -9.32 -26.21 8.69
CA LYS A 63 -10.54 -25.80 9.37
C LYS A 63 -11.71 -25.54 8.40
N GLU A 64 -11.42 -24.94 7.25
CA GLU A 64 -12.41 -24.67 6.19
C GLU A 64 -12.66 -25.89 5.28
N GLY A 65 -12.02 -27.04 5.57
CA GLY A 65 -12.30 -28.31 4.89
C GLY A 65 -11.62 -28.49 3.53
N TYR A 66 -10.62 -27.68 3.18
CA TYR A 66 -9.92 -27.80 1.90
C TYR A 66 -8.86 -28.91 1.88
N ILE A 67 -8.16 -29.10 3.00
CA ILE A 67 -7.05 -30.04 3.14
C ILE A 67 -7.17 -30.86 4.41
N ARG A 68 -6.43 -31.97 4.47
CA ARG A 68 -6.17 -32.75 5.67
C ARG A 68 -4.67 -32.73 5.95
N ASN A 69 -4.28 -32.28 7.15
CA ASN A 69 -2.89 -32.37 7.56
C ASN A 69 -2.58 -33.79 8.03
N GLU A 70 -1.52 -34.40 7.48
CA GLU A 70 -0.99 -35.68 7.96
C GLU A 70 0.30 -35.46 8.74
N GLU A 71 0.46 -36.07 9.91
CA GLU A 71 1.70 -35.95 10.67
C GLU A 71 2.90 -36.46 9.85
N ARG A 72 3.91 -35.59 9.69
CA ARG A 72 5.18 -35.88 8.99
C ARG A 72 5.05 -36.14 7.48
N LYS A 73 3.90 -35.83 6.87
CA LYS A 73 3.67 -35.88 5.43
C LYS A 73 3.18 -34.53 4.91
N ALA A 74 3.15 -34.39 3.59
CA ALA A 74 2.57 -33.23 2.94
C ALA A 74 1.04 -33.25 3.08
N ALA A 75 0.39 -32.09 3.16
CA ALA A 75 -1.05 -32.02 3.35
C ALA A 75 -1.79 -32.48 2.08
N ALA A 76 -2.81 -33.32 2.24
CA ALA A 76 -3.60 -33.84 1.13
C ALA A 76 -4.86 -32.99 0.91
N VAL A 77 -5.20 -32.72 -0.35
CA VAL A 77 -6.41 -31.98 -0.72
C VAL A 77 -7.62 -32.90 -0.60
N ILE A 78 -8.58 -32.49 0.24
CA ILE A 78 -9.83 -33.23 0.47
C ILE A 78 -11.05 -32.53 -0.13
N PHE A 79 -10.86 -31.34 -0.71
CA PHE A 79 -11.91 -30.61 -1.42
C PHE A 79 -12.37 -31.39 -2.66
N GLN A 80 -13.63 -31.81 -2.66
CA GLN A 80 -14.27 -32.51 -3.78
C GLN A 80 -15.10 -31.54 -4.59
N ALA A 81 -14.73 -31.36 -5.86
CA ALA A 81 -15.44 -30.52 -6.80
C ALA A 81 -15.30 -31.08 -8.22
N ASP A 82 -16.34 -30.89 -9.03
CA ASP A 82 -16.31 -31.19 -10.46
C ASP A 82 -15.86 -29.96 -11.27
N PHE A 83 -15.71 -30.15 -12.58
CA PHE A 83 -15.32 -29.06 -13.49
C PHE A 83 -16.31 -27.88 -13.46
N SER A 84 -17.59 -28.15 -13.26
CA SER A 84 -18.62 -27.11 -13.18
C SER A 84 -18.45 -26.23 -11.94
N LEU A 85 -18.21 -26.85 -10.78
CA LEU A 85 -18.02 -26.15 -9.51
C LEU A 85 -16.71 -25.34 -9.48
N PHE A 86 -15.63 -25.82 -10.11
CA PHE A 86 -14.41 -25.02 -10.28
C PHE A 86 -14.68 -23.74 -11.09
N GLY A 87 -15.39 -23.87 -12.22
CA GLY A 87 -15.79 -22.74 -13.05
C GLY A 87 -16.72 -21.77 -12.31
N GLU A 88 -17.68 -22.27 -11.54
CA GLU A 88 -18.59 -21.46 -10.73
C GLU A 88 -17.84 -20.70 -9.61
N ASN A 89 -16.89 -21.36 -8.94
CA ASN A 89 -16.05 -20.72 -7.93
C ASN A 89 -15.24 -19.56 -8.51
N ALA A 90 -14.61 -19.77 -9.67
CA ALA A 90 -13.88 -18.73 -10.38
C ALA A 90 -14.82 -17.59 -10.81
N ALA A 91 -16.01 -17.90 -11.33
CA ALA A 91 -17.01 -16.92 -11.73
C ALA A 91 -17.46 -16.05 -10.55
N LYS A 92 -17.84 -16.67 -9.43
CA LYS A 92 -18.25 -15.99 -8.19
C LYS A 92 -17.17 -15.07 -7.63
N TYR A 93 -15.89 -15.35 -7.91
CA TYR A 93 -14.78 -14.48 -7.50
C TYR A 93 -14.54 -13.33 -8.49
N TYR A 94 -14.39 -13.66 -9.78
CA TYR A 94 -13.89 -12.74 -10.79
C TYR A 94 -14.96 -11.83 -11.38
N VAL A 95 -16.19 -12.31 -11.59
CA VAL A 95 -17.28 -11.51 -12.18
C VAL A 95 -17.54 -10.23 -11.38
N PRO A 96 -17.77 -10.25 -10.05
CA PRO A 96 -17.99 -9.01 -9.30
C PRO A 96 -16.73 -8.13 -9.20
N ARG A 97 -15.55 -8.61 -9.60
CA ARG A 97 -14.30 -7.85 -9.57
C ARG A 97 -13.90 -7.28 -10.94
N LYS A 98 -14.71 -7.49 -11.99
CA LYS A 98 -14.41 -7.05 -13.37
C LYS A 98 -13.94 -5.60 -13.42
N GLU A 99 -14.74 -4.69 -12.88
CA GLU A 99 -14.44 -3.24 -12.88
C GLU A 99 -13.19 -2.92 -12.06
N GLY A 100 -13.02 -3.52 -10.89
CA GLY A 100 -11.85 -3.26 -10.05
C GLY A 100 -10.56 -3.85 -10.63
N ILE A 101 -10.61 -4.92 -11.44
CA ILE A 101 -9.46 -5.45 -12.17
C ILE A 101 -9.09 -4.53 -13.34
N LEU A 102 -10.09 -3.98 -14.06
CA LEU A 102 -9.85 -2.94 -15.08
C LEU A 102 -9.17 -1.71 -14.47
N ASP A 103 -9.73 -1.21 -13.36
CA ASP A 103 -9.16 -0.09 -12.61
C ASP A 103 -7.74 -0.38 -12.10
N PHE A 104 -7.46 -1.62 -11.67
CA PHE A 104 -6.14 -2.06 -11.25
C PHE A 104 -5.11 -1.99 -12.39
N ASN A 105 -5.50 -2.34 -13.62
CA ASN A 105 -4.57 -2.31 -14.76
C ASN A 105 -4.04 -0.89 -15.01
N GLU A 106 -4.94 0.09 -15.04
CA GLU A 106 -4.58 1.50 -15.22
C GLU A 106 -3.85 2.06 -13.98
N SER A 107 -4.35 1.75 -12.78
CA SER A 107 -3.72 2.19 -11.53
C SER A 107 -2.32 1.59 -11.33
N GLY A 108 -2.11 0.35 -11.75
CA GLY A 108 -0.83 -0.35 -11.68
C GLY A 108 0.26 0.34 -12.52
N ARG A 109 -0.12 0.91 -13.67
CA ARG A 109 0.80 1.73 -14.49
C ARG A 109 1.28 2.99 -13.77
N LEU A 110 0.45 3.58 -12.91
CA LEU A 110 0.78 4.80 -12.17
C LEU A 110 1.45 4.53 -10.82
N LEU A 111 1.08 3.43 -10.16
CA LEU A 111 1.48 3.15 -8.78
C LEU A 111 2.61 2.13 -8.65
N ILE A 112 2.73 1.17 -9.58
CA ILE A 112 3.65 0.02 -9.46
C ILE A 112 4.79 0.12 -10.47
N VAL A 113 4.49 0.44 -11.73
CA VAL A 113 5.50 0.50 -12.81
C VAL A 113 6.63 1.49 -12.49
N PRO A 114 6.38 2.72 -11.99
CA PRO A 114 7.47 3.65 -11.68
C PRO A 114 8.41 3.12 -10.58
N LEU A 115 7.86 2.40 -9.60
CA LEU A 115 8.63 1.78 -8.52
C LEU A 115 9.56 0.71 -9.05
N TRP A 116 9.08 -0.06 -10.01
CA TRP A 116 9.82 -1.16 -10.60
C TRP A 116 10.91 -0.64 -11.55
N GLU A 117 10.59 0.32 -12.43
CA GLU A 117 11.54 0.91 -13.38
C GLU A 117 12.71 1.59 -12.66
N ARG A 118 12.42 2.45 -11.67
CA ARG A 118 13.46 3.15 -10.91
C ARG A 118 14.33 2.18 -10.12
N ALA A 119 13.76 1.08 -9.61
CA ALA A 119 14.52 0.06 -8.90
C ALA A 119 15.51 -0.64 -9.84
N LEU A 120 15.04 -1.08 -11.02
CA LEU A 120 15.91 -1.71 -12.02
C LEU A 120 17.02 -0.77 -12.52
N GLN A 121 16.71 0.51 -12.71
CA GLN A 121 17.69 1.53 -13.09
C GLN A 121 18.74 1.80 -12.00
N SER A 122 18.40 1.55 -10.73
CA SER A 122 19.32 1.74 -9.60
C SER A 122 20.29 0.57 -9.39
N TRP A 123 20.06 -0.58 -10.04
CA TRP A 123 20.83 -1.80 -9.82
C TRP A 123 22.13 -1.80 -10.62
N GLY A 124 23.25 -2.06 -9.94
CA GLY A 124 24.51 -2.42 -10.59
C GLY A 124 24.55 -3.91 -11.00
N GLU A 125 25.53 -4.25 -11.83
CA GLU A 125 25.83 -5.61 -12.31
C GLU A 125 25.81 -6.68 -11.21
N GLU A 126 26.39 -6.39 -10.04
CA GLU A 126 26.46 -7.33 -8.92
C GLU A 126 25.07 -7.67 -8.35
N ARG A 127 24.22 -6.65 -8.20
CA ARG A 127 22.86 -6.83 -7.68
C ARG A 127 22.02 -7.64 -8.64
N TRP A 128 22.14 -7.37 -9.94
CA TRP A 128 21.50 -8.16 -10.97
C TRP A 128 21.94 -9.63 -10.93
N ARG A 129 23.25 -9.91 -10.84
CA ARG A 129 23.77 -11.28 -10.74
C ARG A 129 23.25 -12.00 -9.49
N GLN A 130 23.18 -11.33 -8.35
CA GLN A 130 22.61 -11.88 -7.13
C GLN A 130 21.14 -12.27 -7.31
N ILE A 131 20.32 -11.39 -7.90
CA ILE A 131 18.90 -11.66 -8.12
C ILE A 131 18.69 -12.83 -9.09
N LEU A 132 19.50 -12.94 -10.14
CA LEU A 132 19.42 -14.06 -11.07
C LEU A 132 19.76 -15.39 -10.39
N GLN A 133 20.79 -15.41 -9.52
CA GLN A 133 21.13 -16.58 -8.71
C GLN A 133 20.00 -16.95 -7.73
N ASP A 134 19.39 -15.97 -7.07
CA ASP A 134 18.29 -16.20 -6.13
C ASP A 134 17.04 -16.76 -6.84
N LEU A 135 16.79 -16.34 -8.09
CA LEU A 135 15.69 -16.87 -8.91
C LEU A 135 15.98 -18.30 -9.39
N ASP A 136 17.22 -18.60 -9.78
CA ASP A 136 17.67 -19.92 -10.24
C ASP A 136 17.78 -20.95 -9.10
N ALA A 137 18.03 -20.51 -7.87
CA ALA A 137 18.04 -21.38 -6.70
C ALA A 137 16.63 -21.83 -6.25
N VAL A 138 15.57 -21.13 -6.68
CA VAL A 138 14.18 -21.37 -6.26
C VAL A 138 13.35 -21.92 -7.44
N ILE A 139 13.83 -23.02 -8.03
CA ILE A 139 13.07 -23.84 -9.00
C ILE A 139 12.04 -24.68 -8.23
N SER A 140 11.06 -24.00 -7.64
CA SER A 140 9.83 -24.64 -7.17
C SER A 140 8.70 -24.16 -8.08
N ASP A 141 8.04 -25.11 -8.73
CA ASP A 141 6.92 -24.96 -9.69
C ASP A 141 5.67 -24.23 -9.14
N ASP A 142 5.72 -23.73 -7.91
CA ASP A 142 4.54 -23.22 -7.22
C ASP A 142 4.38 -21.71 -7.40
N VAL A 143 5.34 -20.86 -7.03
CA VAL A 143 5.16 -19.40 -7.22
C VAL A 143 5.77 -18.95 -8.56
N PRO A 144 5.02 -18.21 -9.42
CA PRO A 144 5.51 -17.79 -10.72
C PRO A 144 6.78 -16.96 -10.61
N LEU A 145 7.70 -17.19 -11.55
CA LEU A 145 8.95 -16.45 -11.62
C LEU A 145 8.73 -14.94 -11.70
N THR A 146 7.69 -14.51 -12.42
CA THR A 146 7.29 -13.10 -12.56
C THR A 146 6.99 -12.47 -11.19
N VAL A 147 6.16 -13.12 -10.36
CA VAL A 147 5.84 -12.63 -9.01
C VAL A 147 7.10 -12.56 -8.14
N LYS A 148 7.95 -13.59 -8.16
CA LYS A 148 9.23 -13.60 -7.43
C LYS A 148 10.14 -12.47 -7.88
N PHE A 149 10.23 -12.23 -9.18
CA PHE A 149 11.03 -11.16 -9.75
C PHE A 149 10.53 -9.79 -9.28
N TYR A 150 9.23 -9.51 -9.44
CA TYR A 150 8.63 -8.24 -8.99
C TYR A 150 8.84 -8.02 -7.49
N MET A 151 8.68 -9.04 -6.65
CA MET A 151 8.96 -8.92 -5.22
C MET A 151 10.41 -8.54 -4.93
N ASN A 152 11.36 -9.18 -5.61
CA ASN A 152 12.78 -8.88 -5.46
C ASN A 152 13.10 -7.45 -5.91
N VAL A 153 12.51 -7.00 -7.03
CA VAL A 153 12.66 -5.62 -7.51
C VAL A 153 12.13 -4.62 -6.50
N LEU A 154 10.89 -4.80 -6.03
CA LEU A 154 10.25 -3.88 -5.08
C LEU A 154 10.89 -3.91 -3.69
N SER A 155 11.57 -5.00 -3.31
CA SER A 155 12.31 -5.09 -2.04
C SER A 155 13.49 -4.11 -1.96
N THR A 156 13.97 -3.60 -3.10
CA THR A 156 15.07 -2.61 -3.20
C THR A 156 14.81 -1.37 -2.35
N TRP A 157 13.55 -0.97 -2.20
CA TRP A 157 13.18 0.27 -1.54
C TRP A 157 13.22 0.21 -0.01
N ASP A 158 13.36 -0.99 0.60
CA ASP A 158 13.13 -1.25 2.04
C ASP A 158 11.84 -0.58 2.58
N ASN A 159 10.81 -0.55 1.74
CA ASN A 159 9.56 0.11 2.03
C ASN A 159 8.43 -0.90 2.14
N GLN A 160 7.87 -0.98 3.33
CA GLN A 160 6.95 -2.06 3.65
C GLN A 160 5.52 -1.71 3.28
N LEU A 161 5.22 -0.42 3.04
CA LEU A 161 3.99 -0.01 2.38
C LEU A 161 4.00 -0.45 0.91
N ILE A 162 5.11 -0.28 0.19
CA ILE A 162 5.25 -0.74 -1.20
C ILE A 162 5.01 -2.25 -1.29
N LEU A 163 5.70 -3.03 -0.46
CA LEU A 163 5.53 -4.47 -0.43
C LEU A 163 4.10 -4.87 -0.03
N SER A 164 3.51 -4.19 0.95
CA SER A 164 2.11 -4.40 1.36
C SER A 164 1.13 -4.14 0.21
N LEU A 165 1.32 -3.06 -0.54
CA LEU A 165 0.47 -2.71 -1.69
C LEU A 165 0.56 -3.78 -2.79
N PHE A 166 1.79 -4.20 -3.12
CA PHE A 166 2.01 -5.28 -4.08
C PHE A 166 1.31 -6.57 -3.64
N TRP A 167 1.47 -6.98 -2.38
CA TRP A 167 0.82 -8.18 -1.85
C TRP A 167 -0.70 -8.12 -1.88
N GLU A 168 -1.29 -6.99 -1.48
CA GLU A 168 -2.74 -6.81 -1.55
C GLU A 168 -3.22 -6.83 -3.01
N GLY A 169 -2.44 -6.28 -3.95
CA GLY A 169 -2.72 -6.36 -5.38
C GLY A 169 -2.76 -7.80 -5.87
N ILE A 170 -1.70 -8.58 -5.61
CA ILE A 170 -1.64 -10.00 -5.97
C ILE A 170 -2.81 -10.79 -5.36
N ARG A 171 -3.13 -10.54 -4.09
CA ARG A 171 -4.24 -11.21 -3.37
C ARG A 171 -5.60 -10.84 -3.94
N TYR A 172 -5.78 -9.61 -4.39
CA TYR A 172 -7.00 -9.14 -5.04
C TYR A 172 -7.16 -9.76 -6.43
N LEU A 173 -6.09 -9.76 -7.23
CA LEU A 173 -6.08 -10.28 -8.59
C LEU A 173 -6.21 -11.80 -8.64
N ARG A 174 -5.58 -12.55 -7.73
CA ARG A 174 -5.56 -14.04 -7.63
C ARG A 174 -5.10 -14.82 -8.87
N PHE A 175 -5.17 -14.28 -10.08
CA PHE A 175 -4.73 -14.96 -11.29
C PHE A 175 -3.23 -15.25 -11.31
N PRO A 176 -2.33 -14.46 -10.66
CA PRO A 176 -0.93 -14.85 -10.55
C PRO A 176 -0.76 -16.12 -9.71
N TYR A 177 -1.78 -16.56 -8.96
CA TYR A 177 -1.74 -17.85 -8.29
C TYR A 177 -2.06 -19.00 -9.24
N LEU A 178 -2.70 -18.76 -10.37
CA LEU A 178 -3.10 -19.79 -11.33
C LEU A 178 -2.03 -20.06 -12.38
N SER A 179 -1.06 -19.17 -12.50
CA SER A 179 0.16 -19.33 -13.27
C SER A 179 0.92 -20.61 -12.89
N GLY A 180 1.19 -21.48 -13.88
CA GLY A 180 1.68 -22.85 -13.72
C GLY A 180 2.68 -23.30 -14.80
N ARG A 181 2.98 -24.62 -14.86
CA ARG A 181 4.09 -25.25 -15.64
C ARG A 181 4.20 -24.86 -17.12
N ASP A 182 3.09 -24.44 -17.74
CA ASP A 182 2.99 -24.23 -19.19
C ASP A 182 2.95 -22.75 -19.62
N GLU A 183 3.15 -21.80 -18.70
CA GLU A 183 3.35 -20.40 -19.11
C GLU A 183 4.69 -20.22 -19.83
N PRO A 184 4.78 -19.39 -20.88
CA PRO A 184 6.06 -18.96 -21.42
C PRO A 184 6.82 -18.20 -20.31
N ARG A 185 7.74 -18.90 -19.67
CA ARG A 185 8.58 -18.35 -18.61
C ARG A 185 9.70 -17.58 -19.29
N ILE A 186 9.84 -16.29 -18.97
CA ILE A 186 11.12 -15.60 -19.20
C ILE A 186 12.18 -16.45 -18.50
N THR A 187 13.12 -16.97 -19.26
CA THR A 187 14.19 -17.82 -18.73
C THR A 187 15.24 -16.97 -18.02
N VAL A 188 16.00 -17.58 -17.11
CA VAL A 188 17.16 -16.91 -16.49
C VAL A 188 18.14 -16.42 -17.57
N GLN A 189 18.29 -17.17 -18.67
CA GLN A 189 19.12 -16.77 -19.82
C GLN A 189 18.59 -15.54 -20.55
N GLU A 190 17.27 -15.39 -20.71
CA GLU A 190 16.67 -14.19 -21.27
C GLU A 190 16.85 -12.97 -20.34
N LEU A 191 16.75 -13.18 -19.02
CA LEU A 191 17.07 -12.13 -18.03
C LEU A 191 18.58 -11.77 -18.03
N GLU A 192 19.48 -12.73 -18.25
CA GLU A 192 20.92 -12.47 -18.43
C GLU A 192 21.21 -11.70 -19.73
N GLY A 193 20.42 -11.91 -20.78
CA GLY A 193 20.50 -11.15 -22.02
C GLY A 193 20.22 -9.65 -21.82
N VAL A 194 19.36 -9.31 -20.85
CA VAL A 194 18.96 -7.93 -20.50
C VAL A 194 20.10 -7.16 -19.83
N LEU A 195 20.89 -7.82 -18.97
CA LEU A 195 22.08 -7.25 -18.33
C LEU A 195 23.04 -6.62 -19.35
N ARG A 196 23.13 -7.19 -20.56
CA ARG A 196 24.13 -6.82 -21.57
C ARG A 196 23.70 -5.69 -22.52
N LYS A 197 22.44 -5.22 -22.48
CA LYS A 197 21.86 -4.42 -23.58
C LYS A 197 21.01 -3.20 -23.16
N ASP A 198 21.20 -2.60 -21.98
CA ASP A 198 20.40 -1.43 -21.54
C ASP A 198 18.86 -1.68 -21.60
N SER A 199 18.42 -2.89 -21.21
CA SER A 199 17.14 -3.48 -21.65
C SER A 199 16.01 -3.48 -20.60
N VAL A 200 15.92 -2.45 -19.76
CA VAL A 200 14.73 -2.25 -18.88
C VAL A 200 13.46 -2.12 -19.72
N SER A 201 13.56 -1.48 -20.89
CA SER A 201 12.46 -1.35 -21.86
C SER A 201 12.03 -2.69 -22.44
N PHE A 202 12.97 -3.61 -22.71
CA PHE A 202 12.66 -4.95 -23.18
C PHE A 202 11.90 -5.76 -22.12
N LEU A 203 12.40 -5.78 -20.88
CA LEU A 203 11.70 -6.46 -19.79
C LEU A 203 10.29 -5.92 -19.61
N LYS A 204 10.13 -4.60 -19.65
CA LYS A 204 8.82 -3.97 -19.58
C LYS A 204 7.88 -4.48 -20.66
N GLN A 205 8.31 -4.50 -21.92
CA GLN A 205 7.50 -4.98 -23.04
C GLN A 205 7.11 -6.46 -22.89
N GLU A 206 8.04 -7.32 -22.46
CA GLU A 206 7.77 -8.74 -22.26
C GLU A 206 6.81 -8.99 -21.10
N PHE A 207 7.00 -8.33 -19.95
CA PHE A 207 6.07 -8.44 -18.82
C PHE A 207 4.69 -7.86 -19.16
N GLU A 208 4.63 -6.71 -19.83
CA GLU A 208 3.36 -6.12 -20.29
C GLU A 208 2.64 -7.06 -21.27
N ARG A 209 3.34 -7.70 -22.21
CA ARG A 209 2.74 -8.68 -23.14
C ARG A 209 2.14 -9.86 -22.39
N SER A 210 2.94 -10.52 -21.55
CA SER A 210 2.51 -11.69 -20.76
C SER A 210 1.32 -11.36 -19.85
N TYR A 211 1.36 -10.20 -19.19
CA TYR A 211 0.26 -9.72 -18.35
C TYR A 211 -1.02 -9.48 -19.17
N ASN A 212 -0.91 -8.80 -20.31
CA ASN A 212 -2.05 -8.47 -21.16
C ASN A 212 -2.73 -9.72 -21.73
N GLU A 213 -1.96 -10.72 -22.18
CA GLU A 213 -2.51 -11.99 -22.67
C GLU A 213 -3.34 -12.70 -21.60
N MET A 214 -2.82 -12.76 -20.37
CA MET A 214 -3.50 -13.38 -19.24
C MET A 214 -4.78 -12.64 -18.86
N VAL A 215 -4.72 -11.31 -18.81
CA VAL A 215 -5.86 -10.45 -18.48
C VAL A 215 -6.95 -10.53 -19.56
N GLN A 216 -6.58 -10.60 -20.85
CA GLN A 216 -7.55 -10.77 -21.94
C GLN A 216 -8.29 -12.12 -21.84
N GLY A 217 -7.55 -13.21 -21.54
CA GLY A 217 -8.16 -14.51 -21.28
C GLY A 217 -9.12 -14.48 -20.10
N LEU A 218 -8.74 -13.78 -19.02
CA LEU A 218 -9.59 -13.59 -17.85
C LEU A 218 -10.87 -12.79 -18.17
N PHE A 219 -10.80 -11.70 -18.92
CA PHE A 219 -11.99 -10.94 -19.29
C PHE A 219 -12.92 -11.72 -20.21
N SER A 220 -12.36 -12.48 -21.15
CA SER A 220 -13.14 -13.40 -21.99
C SER A 220 -13.88 -14.44 -21.14
N PHE A 221 -13.21 -15.00 -20.13
CA PHE A 221 -13.84 -15.89 -19.14
C PHE A 221 -14.96 -15.18 -18.37
N ILE A 222 -14.70 -13.97 -17.83
CA ILE A 222 -15.67 -13.21 -17.03
C ILE A 222 -16.96 -12.95 -17.83
N GLU A 223 -16.85 -12.59 -19.10
CA GLU A 223 -18.01 -12.29 -19.96
C GLU A 223 -18.86 -13.52 -20.25
N GLN A 224 -18.23 -14.68 -20.48
CA GLN A 224 -18.95 -15.93 -20.66
C GLN A 224 -19.56 -16.43 -19.34
N ALA A 225 -18.81 -16.29 -18.25
CA ALA A 225 -19.19 -16.74 -16.92
C ALA A 225 -20.33 -15.91 -16.32
N SER A 226 -20.37 -14.60 -16.57
CA SER A 226 -21.45 -13.74 -16.06
C SER A 226 -22.82 -14.18 -16.57
N VAL A 227 -22.91 -14.59 -17.84
CA VAL A 227 -24.14 -15.12 -18.44
C VAL A 227 -24.41 -16.54 -17.95
N ARG A 228 -23.41 -17.42 -18.04
CA ARG A 228 -23.54 -18.84 -17.70
C ARG A 228 -24.01 -19.07 -16.25
N TYR A 229 -23.49 -18.28 -15.32
CA TYR A 229 -23.77 -18.42 -13.88
C TYR A 229 -24.74 -17.34 -13.35
N GLN A 230 -25.38 -16.56 -14.22
CA GLN A 230 -26.39 -15.55 -13.87
C GLN A 230 -25.87 -14.50 -12.86
N LEU A 231 -24.65 -13.99 -13.08
CA LEU A 231 -23.96 -13.03 -12.21
C LEU A 231 -23.93 -11.61 -12.83
N MET A 232 -24.97 -11.20 -13.58
CA MET A 232 -24.98 -9.90 -14.28
C MET A 232 -25.18 -8.71 -13.34
N ASP A 233 -25.98 -8.88 -12.27
CA ASP A 233 -26.38 -7.81 -11.35
C ASP A 233 -25.65 -7.87 -10.00
N VAL A 234 -24.46 -8.48 -9.96
CA VAL A 234 -23.68 -8.59 -8.73
C VAL A 234 -23.03 -7.26 -8.36
N GLU A 235 -23.06 -6.94 -7.06
CA GLU A 235 -22.41 -5.72 -6.57
C GLU A 235 -20.90 -5.77 -6.83
N PRO A 236 -20.31 -4.72 -7.44
CA PRO A 236 -18.88 -4.68 -7.68
C PRO A 236 -18.09 -4.75 -6.38
N VAL A 237 -17.07 -5.60 -6.34
CA VAL A 237 -16.12 -5.66 -5.23
C VAL A 237 -14.90 -4.81 -5.61
N PRO A 238 -14.67 -3.66 -4.94
CA PRO A 238 -13.53 -2.81 -5.24
C PRO A 238 -12.23 -3.33 -4.60
N PHE A 239 -11.10 -2.87 -5.13
CA PHE A 239 -9.81 -3.04 -4.47
C PHE A 239 -9.77 -2.31 -3.12
N ARG A 240 -9.12 -2.93 -2.13
CA ARG A 240 -8.90 -2.35 -0.80
C ARG A 240 -7.47 -2.63 -0.35
N TRP A 241 -6.74 -1.57 0.00
CA TRP A 241 -5.39 -1.71 0.52
C TRP A 241 -5.39 -1.83 2.05
N ASN A 242 -5.26 -3.07 2.52
CA ASN A 242 -5.20 -3.34 3.95
C ASN A 242 -3.73 -3.33 4.41
N ILE A 243 -3.33 -2.33 5.18
CA ILE A 243 -1.96 -2.23 5.72
C ILE A 243 -1.87 -3.06 7.01
N HIS A 244 -1.48 -4.34 6.96
CA HIS A 244 -1.56 -5.28 8.12
C HIS A 244 -0.61 -5.00 9.30
N ARG A 245 0.03 -3.83 9.36
CA ARG A 245 0.75 -3.36 10.55
C ARG A 245 -0.25 -2.78 11.55
N GLN A 246 -0.47 -3.45 12.69
CA GLN A 246 -1.17 -2.84 13.82
C GLN A 246 -0.26 -1.76 14.44
N PRO A 247 -0.72 -0.51 14.58
CA PRO A 247 -1.96 -0.18 15.29
C PRO A 247 -2.88 0.82 14.55
N GLN A 248 -3.62 0.35 13.52
CA GLN A 248 -4.37 1.21 12.60
C GLN A 248 -5.32 2.20 13.28
N ILE A 249 -6.19 1.77 14.20
CA ILE A 249 -7.22 2.67 14.76
C ILE A 249 -6.58 3.83 15.54
N ARG A 250 -5.47 3.59 16.25
CA ARG A 250 -4.81 4.64 17.04
C ARG A 250 -4.14 5.67 16.15
N HIS A 251 -3.38 5.23 15.15
CA HIS A 251 -2.70 6.16 14.24
C HIS A 251 -3.68 6.90 13.34
N ILE A 252 -4.71 6.22 12.82
CA ILE A 252 -5.76 6.87 12.01
C ILE A 252 -6.48 7.93 12.83
N LEU A 253 -6.89 7.61 14.07
CA LEU A 253 -7.56 8.58 14.93
C LEU A 253 -6.63 9.74 15.33
N ALA A 254 -5.37 9.47 15.63
CA ALA A 254 -4.38 10.51 15.91
C ALA A 254 -4.17 11.43 14.69
N SER A 255 -4.00 10.87 13.49
CA SER A 255 -3.92 11.62 12.24
C SER A 255 -5.17 12.46 11.99
N GLN A 256 -6.37 11.92 12.27
CA GLN A 256 -7.62 12.67 12.15
C GLN A 256 -7.63 13.87 13.11
N ILE A 257 -7.24 13.69 14.37
CA ILE A 257 -7.18 14.79 15.35
C ILE A 257 -6.14 15.83 14.93
N ILE A 258 -4.95 15.42 14.47
CA ILE A 258 -3.92 16.34 13.96
C ILE A 258 -4.46 17.15 12.78
N ARG A 259 -5.17 16.52 11.84
CA ARG A 259 -5.79 17.20 10.71
C ARG A 259 -6.87 18.19 11.15
N GLU A 260 -7.71 17.82 12.13
CA GLU A 260 -8.71 18.72 12.73
C GLU A 260 -8.04 19.93 13.43
N ILE A 261 -6.90 19.73 14.09
CA ILE A 261 -6.08 20.81 14.68
C ILE A 261 -5.53 21.73 13.59
N MET A 262 -4.86 21.16 12.56
CA MET A 262 -4.27 21.92 11.46
C MET A 262 -5.31 22.68 10.63
N GLY A 263 -6.49 22.10 10.44
CA GLY A 263 -7.63 22.77 9.81
C GLY A 263 -8.25 23.89 10.65
N GLY A 264 -7.90 23.98 11.93
CA GLY A 264 -8.39 25.00 12.87
C GLY A 264 -9.70 24.64 13.58
N THR A 265 -10.16 23.38 13.50
CA THR A 265 -11.31 22.90 14.28
C THR A 265 -10.99 22.93 15.77
N TYR A 266 -9.74 22.61 16.13
CA TYR A 266 -9.21 22.78 17.48
C TYR A 266 -7.97 23.68 17.43
N PRO A 267 -8.15 25.02 17.60
CA PRO A 267 -7.03 25.95 17.60
C PRO A 267 -6.01 25.66 18.70
N VAL A 268 -4.75 26.01 18.48
CA VAL A 268 -3.71 25.96 19.54
C VAL A 268 -4.16 26.79 20.74
N GLY A 269 -3.96 26.26 21.94
CA GLY A 269 -4.44 26.83 23.21
C GLY A 269 -5.86 26.41 23.60
N SER A 270 -6.67 25.89 22.67
CA SER A 270 -8.00 25.35 22.98
C SER A 270 -7.94 23.95 23.61
N TYR A 271 -9.08 23.44 24.06
CA TYR A 271 -9.20 22.10 24.65
C TYR A 271 -9.92 21.14 23.70
N LEU A 272 -9.41 19.91 23.63
CA LEU A 272 -10.10 18.81 22.98
C LEU A 272 -11.38 18.45 23.74
N PRO A 273 -12.38 17.83 23.07
CA PRO A 273 -13.57 17.34 23.74
C PRO A 273 -13.25 16.37 24.89
N SER A 274 -14.16 16.25 25.86
CA SER A 274 -13.99 15.29 26.96
C SER A 274 -13.91 13.85 26.44
N LEU A 275 -13.25 12.95 27.19
CA LEU A 275 -13.07 11.56 26.78
C LEU A 275 -14.40 10.85 26.40
N PRO A 276 -15.52 11.02 27.12
CA PRO A 276 -16.81 10.45 26.71
C PRO A 276 -17.31 11.02 25.37
N ARG A 277 -17.18 12.33 25.15
CA ARG A 277 -17.56 12.95 23.88
C ARG A 277 -16.69 12.49 22.72
N MET A 278 -15.38 12.30 22.95
CA MET A 278 -14.49 11.74 21.93
C MET A 278 -14.84 10.30 21.60
N LYS A 279 -15.18 9.48 22.61
CA LYS A 279 -15.65 8.10 22.41
C LYS A 279 -16.88 8.07 21.49
N GLU A 280 -17.87 8.91 21.77
CA GLU A 280 -19.09 9.02 20.96
C GLU A 280 -18.79 9.54 19.55
N ARG A 281 -18.04 10.65 19.44
CA ARG A 281 -17.74 11.32 18.17
C ARG A 281 -16.95 10.43 17.21
N TYR A 282 -15.97 9.69 17.72
CA TYR A 282 -15.06 8.90 16.88
C TYR A 282 -15.42 7.41 16.84
N GLY A 283 -16.45 6.97 17.56
CA GLY A 283 -16.91 5.58 17.55
C GLY A 283 -15.88 4.57 18.09
N VAL A 284 -14.95 4.99 18.96
CA VAL A 284 -13.88 4.15 19.50
C VAL A 284 -14.04 3.90 20.99
N SER A 285 -13.36 2.89 21.54
CA SER A 285 -13.34 2.65 22.98
C SER A 285 -12.62 3.77 23.74
N LEU A 286 -13.00 3.97 25.01
CA LEU A 286 -12.34 4.94 25.90
C LEU A 286 -10.84 4.65 26.08
N THR A 287 -10.46 3.37 26.07
CA THR A 287 -9.07 2.93 26.13
C THR A 287 -8.28 3.37 24.90
N THR A 288 -8.88 3.32 23.72
CA THR A 288 -8.28 3.82 22.47
C THR A 288 -8.11 5.33 22.52
N VAL A 289 -9.12 6.10 22.95
CA VAL A 289 -9.00 7.57 23.09
C VAL A 289 -7.83 7.93 24.00
N ARG A 290 -7.74 7.32 25.19
CA ARG A 290 -6.62 7.59 26.13
C ARG A 290 -5.25 7.29 25.52
N ARG A 291 -5.13 6.17 24.79
CA ARG A 291 -3.87 5.81 24.10
C ARG A 291 -3.52 6.80 23.00
N VAL A 292 -4.50 7.31 22.26
CA VAL A 292 -4.29 8.33 21.23
C VAL A 292 -3.84 9.65 21.84
N LEU A 293 -4.48 10.12 22.90
CA LEU A 293 -4.06 11.34 23.57
C LEU A 293 -2.65 11.23 24.16
N SER A 294 -2.29 10.07 24.74
CA SER A 294 -0.93 9.80 25.20
C SER A 294 0.10 9.82 24.06
N LEU A 295 -0.28 9.33 22.87
CA LEU A 295 0.55 9.41 21.67
C LEU A 295 0.73 10.86 21.24
N LEU A 296 -0.36 11.62 21.08
CA LEU A 296 -0.32 13.04 20.71
C LEU A 296 0.49 13.89 21.70
N GLU A 297 0.38 13.61 23.00
CA GLU A 297 1.16 14.26 24.05
C GLU A 297 2.66 13.93 23.98
N THR A 298 3.01 12.71 23.55
CA THR A 298 4.39 12.31 23.27
C THR A 298 4.97 13.12 22.10
N PHE A 299 4.17 13.46 21.10
CA PHE A 299 4.56 14.29 19.96
C PHE A 299 4.47 15.80 20.20
N GLY A 300 4.15 16.24 21.44
CA GLY A 300 3.99 17.67 21.74
C GLY A 300 2.73 18.32 21.14
N VAL A 301 1.86 17.53 20.49
CA VAL A 301 0.61 18.01 19.88
C VAL A 301 -0.38 18.46 20.96
N THR A 302 -0.43 17.74 22.08
CA THR A 302 -1.35 18.02 23.20
C THR A 302 -0.67 17.98 24.55
N LYS A 303 -1.30 18.56 25.57
CA LYS A 303 -0.90 18.43 26.98
C LYS A 303 -2.11 18.19 27.87
N SER A 304 -2.02 17.19 28.75
CA SER A 304 -3.12 16.83 29.64
C SER A 304 -3.02 17.57 30.97
N PHE A 305 -4.10 18.22 31.41
CA PHE A 305 -4.18 18.91 32.69
C PHE A 305 -5.25 18.28 33.58
N GLN A 306 -4.84 17.87 34.79
CA GLN A 306 -5.75 17.27 35.76
C GLN A 306 -6.92 18.22 36.07
N GLY A 307 -8.15 17.72 35.92
CA GLY A 307 -9.38 18.47 36.16
C GLY A 307 -9.76 19.52 35.10
N LYS A 308 -8.88 19.83 34.13
CA LYS A 308 -9.15 20.83 33.08
C LYS A 308 -9.36 20.23 31.68
N GLY A 309 -8.81 19.04 31.43
CA GLY A 309 -8.90 18.36 30.14
C GLY A 309 -7.58 18.39 29.36
N THR A 310 -7.64 18.08 28.07
CA THR A 310 -6.46 18.02 27.20
C THR A 310 -6.39 19.25 26.30
N GLN A 311 -5.34 20.05 26.46
CA GLN A 311 -5.12 21.28 25.68
C GLN A 311 -4.32 20.97 24.40
N VAL A 312 -4.61 21.69 23.32
CA VAL A 312 -3.83 21.67 22.08
C VAL A 312 -2.64 22.61 22.21
N CYS A 313 -1.42 22.11 21.95
CA CYS A 313 -0.18 22.86 22.16
C CYS A 313 0.63 23.04 20.85
N MET A 314 0.89 21.96 20.11
CA MET A 314 1.81 21.96 18.95
C MET A 314 3.21 22.51 19.31
N GLU A 315 3.76 22.07 20.44
CA GLU A 315 5.07 22.54 20.95
C GLU A 315 6.20 21.59 20.53
N PRO A 316 7.38 22.11 20.14
CA PRO A 316 8.57 21.28 19.96
C PRO A 316 8.95 20.59 21.28
N ARG A 317 8.99 19.26 21.28
CA ARG A 317 9.54 18.41 22.35
C ARG A 317 10.67 17.53 21.83
N GLU A 318 11.60 17.18 22.71
CA GLU A 318 12.57 16.14 22.37
C GLU A 318 11.84 14.79 22.26
N LEU A 319 11.93 14.17 21.08
CA LEU A 319 11.38 12.83 20.87
C LEU A 319 12.37 11.79 21.37
N ASP A 320 11.89 10.93 22.26
CA ASP A 320 12.61 9.72 22.63
C ASP A 320 12.47 8.66 21.52
N LEU A 321 13.38 8.69 20.55
CA LEU A 321 13.43 7.74 19.42
C LEU A 321 13.61 6.27 19.86
N SER A 322 13.94 6.02 21.13
CA SER A 322 13.95 4.65 21.68
C SER A 322 12.54 4.07 21.78
N ARG A 323 11.51 4.92 21.91
CA ARG A 323 10.10 4.50 22.00
C ARG A 323 9.64 3.93 20.67
N THR A 324 9.12 2.70 20.73
CA THR A 324 8.72 1.94 19.55
C THR A 324 7.60 2.63 18.77
N GLU A 325 6.62 3.23 19.46
CA GLU A 325 5.51 3.92 18.81
C GLU A 325 5.97 5.13 17.98
N ILE A 326 7.00 5.85 18.43
CA ILE A 326 7.55 7.00 17.72
C ILE A 326 8.33 6.52 16.49
N ARG A 327 9.19 5.52 16.67
CA ARG A 327 9.96 4.91 15.58
C ARG A 327 9.05 4.34 14.49
N GLU A 328 7.97 3.68 14.88
CA GLU A 328 6.96 3.15 13.96
C GLU A 328 6.20 4.26 13.22
N SER A 329 5.72 5.31 13.91
CA SER A 329 5.10 6.48 13.26
C SER A 329 6.03 7.13 12.25
N LEU A 330 7.29 7.35 12.63
CA LEU A 330 8.27 8.00 11.77
C LEU A 330 8.62 7.13 10.56
N LYS A 331 8.76 5.82 10.77
CA LYS A 331 8.96 4.86 9.68
C LYS A 331 7.79 4.89 8.71
N LEU A 332 6.54 4.85 9.19
CA LEU A 332 5.35 4.93 8.34
C LEU A 332 5.26 6.25 7.58
N TYR A 333 5.58 7.36 8.24
CA TYR A 333 5.64 8.68 7.61
C TYR A 333 6.65 8.69 6.46
N ARG A 334 7.90 8.27 6.72
CA ARG A 334 8.95 8.20 5.69
C ARG A 334 8.59 7.24 4.55
N GLU A 335 8.11 6.03 4.88
CA GLU A 335 7.65 5.05 3.89
C GLU A 335 6.52 5.64 3.01
N SER A 336 5.63 6.46 3.58
CA SER A 336 4.55 7.11 2.83
C SER A 336 5.06 8.22 1.91
N LEU A 337 6.02 9.03 2.37
CA LEU A 337 6.65 10.08 1.57
C LEU A 337 7.39 9.49 0.37
N GLN A 338 8.17 8.42 0.58
CA GLN A 338 8.92 7.76 -0.48
C GLN A 338 7.98 7.21 -1.57
N LEU A 339 6.89 6.53 -1.17
CA LEU A 339 5.90 6.03 -2.12
C LEU A 339 5.23 7.17 -2.90
N LEU A 340 4.79 8.23 -2.20
CA LEU A 340 4.22 9.41 -2.85
C LEU A 340 5.22 10.09 -3.79
N ALA A 341 6.48 10.29 -3.39
CA ALA A 341 7.50 10.91 -4.22
C ALA A 341 7.71 10.15 -5.55
N MET A 342 7.60 8.82 -5.51
CA MET A 342 7.74 8.01 -6.72
C MET A 342 6.52 8.04 -7.64
N THR A 343 5.31 8.22 -7.12
CA THR A 343 4.07 8.06 -7.90
C THR A 343 3.31 9.37 -8.13
N VAL A 344 3.54 10.41 -7.32
CA VAL A 344 2.74 11.65 -7.32
C VAL A 344 2.75 12.34 -8.67
N ARG A 345 3.88 12.38 -9.37
CA ARG A 345 3.98 13.10 -10.64
C ARG A 345 3.00 12.53 -11.67
N ASP A 346 3.04 11.23 -11.88
CA ASP A 346 2.24 10.58 -12.91
C ASP A 346 0.76 10.49 -12.51
N VAL A 347 0.48 10.27 -11.21
CA VAL A 347 -0.89 10.35 -10.67
C VAL A 347 -1.47 11.77 -10.80
N SER A 348 -0.65 12.79 -10.59
CA SER A 348 -1.04 14.20 -10.73
C SER A 348 -1.41 14.51 -12.16
N LEU A 349 -0.52 14.23 -13.12
CA LEU A 349 -0.76 14.44 -14.54
C LEU A 349 -2.01 13.70 -15.01
N TYR A 350 -2.15 12.44 -14.62
CA TYR A 350 -3.31 11.64 -14.96
C TYR A 350 -4.61 12.25 -14.39
N THR A 351 -4.61 12.65 -13.12
CA THR A 351 -5.80 13.22 -12.46
C THR A 351 -6.18 14.57 -13.06
N LEU A 352 -5.20 15.47 -13.21
CA LEU A 352 -5.40 16.82 -13.75
C LEU A 352 -5.90 16.77 -15.19
N GLY A 353 -5.37 15.85 -16.01
CA GLY A 353 -5.80 15.64 -17.40
C GLY A 353 -7.23 15.10 -17.55
N HIS A 354 -7.82 14.53 -16.49
CA HIS A 354 -9.21 14.05 -16.47
C HIS A 354 -10.14 14.98 -15.66
N THR A 355 -9.63 16.10 -15.17
CA THR A 355 -10.39 17.04 -14.33
C THR A 355 -10.95 18.20 -15.17
N THR A 356 -12.07 18.78 -14.73
CA THR A 356 -12.66 19.96 -15.38
C THR A 356 -11.93 21.26 -15.02
N GLU A 357 -11.99 22.25 -15.92
CA GLU A 357 -11.42 23.58 -15.70
C GLU A 357 -11.94 24.29 -14.43
N GLU A 358 -13.21 24.06 -14.09
CA GLU A 358 -13.82 24.57 -12.87
C GLU A 358 -13.07 24.08 -11.62
N LYS A 359 -12.83 22.76 -11.55
CA LYS A 359 -12.14 22.13 -10.42
C LYS A 359 -10.65 22.50 -10.36
N LEU A 360 -9.99 22.69 -11.51
CA LEU A 360 -8.62 23.22 -11.55
C LEU A 360 -8.55 24.65 -10.99
N THR A 361 -9.54 25.46 -11.31
CA THR A 361 -9.67 26.83 -10.78
C THR A 361 -9.94 26.81 -9.26
N GLU A 362 -10.77 25.89 -8.78
CA GLU A 362 -10.97 25.69 -7.34
C GLU A 362 -9.68 25.27 -6.61
N LEU A 363 -8.89 24.38 -7.20
CA LEU A 363 -7.60 23.96 -6.66
C LEU A 363 -6.63 25.14 -6.59
N GLN A 364 -6.53 25.93 -7.66
CA GLN A 364 -5.70 27.13 -7.73
C GLN A 364 -6.11 28.15 -6.65
N ALA A 365 -7.41 28.43 -6.53
CA ALA A 365 -7.93 29.33 -5.51
C ALA A 365 -7.66 28.79 -4.09
N GLY A 366 -7.74 27.48 -3.90
CA GLY A 366 -7.37 26.77 -2.67
C GLY A 366 -5.91 27.00 -2.27
N MET A 367 -4.99 26.81 -3.22
CA MET A 367 -3.54 27.04 -3.03
C MET A 367 -3.24 28.51 -2.71
N SER A 368 -3.80 29.44 -3.50
CA SER A 368 -3.66 30.88 -3.27
C SER A 368 -4.20 31.30 -1.90
N ARG A 369 -5.31 30.69 -1.44
CA ARG A 369 -5.92 30.98 -0.14
C ARG A 369 -5.04 30.53 1.03
N ILE A 370 -4.44 29.34 0.97
CA ILE A 370 -3.57 28.87 2.06
C ILE A 370 -2.30 29.73 2.16
N PHE A 371 -1.74 30.16 1.03
CA PHE A 371 -0.61 31.07 0.99
C PHE A 371 -0.98 32.44 1.61
N ARG A 372 -2.08 33.07 1.15
CA ARG A 372 -2.53 34.37 1.68
C ARG A 372 -2.83 34.35 3.18
N LYS A 373 -3.29 33.22 3.72
CA LYS A 373 -3.60 33.05 5.15
C LYS A 373 -2.38 32.63 5.99
N LYS A 374 -1.18 32.54 5.40
CA LYS A 374 0.04 32.03 6.05
C LYS A 374 -0.16 30.63 6.65
N ARG A 375 -0.78 29.74 5.84
CA ARG A 375 -1.05 28.34 6.19
C ARG A 375 -0.53 27.39 5.13
N SER A 376 0.63 27.69 4.55
CA SER A 376 1.23 26.90 3.46
C SER A 376 1.47 25.43 3.85
N TYR A 377 1.60 25.12 5.14
CA TYR A 377 1.67 23.75 5.67
C TYR A 377 0.44 22.88 5.38
N LEU A 378 -0.69 23.48 4.99
CA LEU A 378 -1.89 22.76 4.55
C LEU A 378 -1.84 22.33 3.08
N CYS A 379 -0.77 22.63 2.33
CA CYS A 379 -0.69 22.28 0.91
C CYS A 379 -0.90 20.79 0.65
N PHE A 380 -0.29 19.91 1.48
CA PHE A 380 -0.47 18.46 1.39
C PHE A 380 -1.93 18.05 1.58
N ASP A 381 -2.62 18.63 2.56
CA ASP A 381 -4.03 18.31 2.84
C ASP A 381 -4.92 18.75 1.68
N VAL A 382 -4.73 19.97 1.18
CA VAL A 382 -5.47 20.51 0.03
C VAL A 382 -5.27 19.63 -1.20
N TYR A 383 -4.01 19.32 -1.54
CA TYR A 383 -3.73 18.61 -2.79
C TYR A 383 -4.06 17.12 -2.74
N LEU A 384 -3.67 16.42 -1.67
CA LEU A 384 -4.01 15.01 -1.55
C LEU A 384 -5.53 14.83 -1.47
N THR A 385 -6.26 15.74 -0.83
CA THR A 385 -7.74 15.72 -0.84
C THR A 385 -8.30 15.91 -2.24
N PHE A 386 -7.70 16.78 -3.05
CA PHE A 386 -8.07 16.94 -4.46
C PHE A 386 -7.83 15.64 -5.24
N LEU A 387 -6.63 15.04 -5.15
CA LEU A 387 -6.34 13.77 -5.83
C LEU A 387 -7.31 12.64 -5.40
N ILE A 388 -7.62 12.56 -4.11
CA ILE A 388 -8.56 11.56 -3.57
C ILE A 388 -9.99 11.78 -4.08
N LYS A 389 -10.41 13.00 -4.39
CA LYS A 389 -11.76 13.29 -4.88
C LYS A 389 -11.88 13.20 -6.39
N GLU A 390 -10.86 13.67 -7.10
CA GLU A 390 -10.94 13.93 -8.53
C GLU A 390 -10.27 12.87 -9.40
N CYS A 391 -9.37 12.05 -8.85
CA CYS A 391 -8.77 10.96 -9.63
C CYS A 391 -9.87 9.96 -10.05
N PRO A 392 -10.01 9.63 -11.36
CA PRO A 392 -11.07 8.73 -11.80
C PRO A 392 -10.81 7.27 -11.39
N LEU A 393 -9.57 6.92 -11.06
CA LEU A 393 -9.17 5.56 -10.66
C LEU A 393 -9.43 5.29 -9.17
N ALA A 394 -10.25 4.28 -8.88
CA ALA A 394 -10.69 3.93 -7.54
C ALA A 394 -9.55 3.42 -6.65
N MET A 395 -8.65 2.60 -7.19
CA MET A 395 -7.48 2.09 -6.48
C MET A 395 -6.51 3.22 -6.13
N VAL A 396 -6.30 4.19 -7.02
CA VAL A 396 -5.48 5.39 -6.71
C VAL A 396 -6.10 6.17 -5.56
N ARG A 397 -7.42 6.44 -5.59
CA ARG A 397 -8.12 7.10 -4.49
C ARG A 397 -7.97 6.34 -3.17
N GLU A 398 -8.12 5.02 -3.18
CA GLU A 398 -7.93 4.17 -1.99
C GLU A 398 -6.49 4.29 -1.45
N CYS A 399 -5.48 4.19 -2.31
CA CYS A 399 -4.08 4.27 -1.91
C CYS A 399 -3.71 5.65 -1.37
N TYR A 400 -4.07 6.71 -2.09
CA TYR A 400 -3.75 8.09 -1.69
C TYR A 400 -4.50 8.51 -0.44
N LYS A 401 -5.70 7.98 -0.20
CA LYS A 401 -6.41 8.16 1.09
C LYS A 401 -5.59 7.61 2.25
N LYS A 402 -5.09 6.36 2.14
CA LYS A 402 -4.24 5.75 3.18
C LYS A 402 -2.93 6.53 3.36
N LEU A 403 -2.31 6.97 2.28
CA LEU A 403 -1.06 7.74 2.36
C LEU A 403 -1.29 9.12 2.98
N ALA A 404 -2.38 9.81 2.64
CA ALA A 404 -2.73 11.09 3.25
C ALA A 404 -2.97 10.97 4.76
N GLU A 405 -3.52 9.85 5.25
CA GLU A 405 -3.64 9.58 6.68
C GLU A 405 -2.27 9.46 7.37
N LEU A 406 -1.24 9.00 6.67
CA LEU A 406 0.12 8.83 7.21
C LEU A 406 0.97 10.10 7.10
N VAL A 407 0.82 10.89 6.03
CA VAL A 407 1.61 12.12 5.80
C VAL A 407 1.28 13.23 6.80
N VAL A 408 0.08 13.22 7.41
CA VAL A 408 -0.31 14.22 8.42
C VAL A 408 0.66 14.25 9.61
N TRP A 409 1.36 13.14 9.89
CA TRP A 409 2.41 13.10 10.92
C TRP A 409 3.62 14.00 10.60
N GLY A 410 3.78 14.45 9.35
CA GLY A 410 4.80 15.41 8.96
C GLY A 410 4.72 16.72 9.73
N CYS A 411 3.52 17.22 10.04
CA CYS A 411 3.35 18.47 10.78
C CYS A 411 4.05 18.45 12.15
N PRO A 412 3.75 17.49 13.06
CA PRO A 412 4.49 17.39 14.31
C PRO A 412 5.97 17.09 14.09
N PHE A 413 6.36 16.20 13.16
CA PHE A 413 7.77 15.92 12.91
C PHE A 413 8.58 17.13 12.49
N THR A 414 8.04 17.95 11.59
CA THR A 414 8.69 19.15 11.07
C THR A 414 8.83 20.23 12.13
N LEU A 415 7.82 20.44 12.99
CA LEU A 415 7.93 21.33 14.16
C LEU A 415 9.06 20.90 15.11
N LEU A 416 9.18 19.59 15.33
CA LEU A 416 10.15 19.01 16.26
C LEU A 416 11.57 19.11 15.72
N GLN A 417 11.77 18.80 14.44
CA GLN A 417 13.09 18.81 13.80
C GLN A 417 13.66 20.22 13.63
N LEU A 418 12.83 21.16 13.16
CA LEU A 418 13.31 22.50 12.82
C LEU A 418 13.26 23.47 14.00
N ARG A 419 12.72 23.04 15.15
CA ARG A 419 12.48 23.89 16.33
C ARG A 419 11.86 25.24 15.96
N THR A 420 10.98 25.22 14.95
CA THR A 420 10.33 26.41 14.42
C THR A 420 8.91 26.47 14.96
N GLU A 421 8.46 27.68 15.29
CA GLU A 421 7.07 27.96 15.63
C GLU A 421 6.22 28.27 14.38
N ASN A 422 6.86 28.49 13.23
CA ASN A 422 6.19 28.86 11.99
C ASN A 422 6.42 27.84 10.87
N LEU A 423 5.44 26.98 10.65
CA LEU A 423 5.43 26.02 9.55
C LEU A 423 5.19 26.66 8.18
N ASP A 424 4.63 27.88 8.13
CA ASP A 424 4.31 28.54 6.86
C ASP A 424 5.57 28.80 6.02
N THR A 425 6.64 29.27 6.65
CA THR A 425 7.89 29.64 5.98
C THR A 425 8.60 28.47 5.32
N ILE A 426 8.25 27.23 5.68
CA ILE A 426 8.86 26.02 5.12
C ILE A 426 8.29 25.71 3.74
N TYR A 427 6.99 25.94 3.58
CA TYR A 427 6.23 25.52 2.39
C TYR A 427 5.74 26.71 1.56
N SER A 428 5.95 27.95 2.01
CA SER A 428 5.46 29.15 1.34
C SER A 428 6.01 29.30 -0.08
N GLU A 429 7.29 29.02 -0.31
CA GLU A 429 7.89 29.11 -1.65
C GLU A 429 7.27 28.10 -2.62
N SER A 430 7.18 26.83 -2.21
CA SER A 430 6.50 25.79 -2.99
C SER A 430 5.03 26.13 -3.24
N ALA A 431 4.30 26.63 -2.24
CA ALA A 431 2.90 27.00 -2.39
C ALA A 431 2.69 28.13 -3.42
N VAL A 432 3.60 29.11 -3.48
CA VAL A 432 3.56 30.17 -4.50
C VAL A 432 3.83 29.61 -5.89
N ARG A 433 4.89 28.81 -6.05
CA ARG A 433 5.21 28.19 -7.35
C ARG A 433 4.06 27.31 -7.85
N MET A 434 3.50 26.46 -6.98
CA MET A 434 2.34 25.64 -7.27
C MET A 434 1.13 26.44 -7.73
N ALA A 435 0.82 27.55 -7.04
CA ALA A 435 -0.29 28.42 -7.43
C ALA A 435 -0.05 29.08 -8.80
N GLY A 436 1.18 29.51 -9.08
CA GLY A 436 1.60 30.08 -10.37
C GLY A 436 1.49 29.07 -11.50
N TYR A 437 2.01 27.85 -11.34
CA TYR A 437 1.89 26.80 -12.37
C TYR A 437 0.44 26.45 -12.69
N LEU A 438 -0.47 26.45 -11.70
CA LEU A 438 -1.89 26.26 -11.96
C LEU A 438 -2.52 27.44 -12.71
N GLU A 439 -2.09 28.68 -12.43
CA GLU A 439 -2.53 29.88 -13.15
C GLU A 439 -2.09 29.85 -14.62
N ASP A 440 -0.84 29.48 -14.87
CA ASP A 440 -0.26 29.36 -16.21
C ASP A 440 -0.70 28.08 -16.96
N ARG A 441 -1.47 27.20 -16.29
CA ARG A 441 -1.88 25.87 -16.78
C ARG A 441 -0.70 24.96 -17.14
N ASP A 442 0.46 25.17 -16.51
CA ASP A 442 1.61 24.28 -16.60
C ASP A 442 1.46 23.11 -15.62
N LEU A 443 0.64 22.13 -16.03
CA LEU A 443 0.33 20.94 -15.22
C LEU A 443 1.55 20.03 -15.03
N GLU A 444 2.51 20.07 -15.96
CA GLU A 444 3.77 19.33 -15.85
C GLU A 444 4.67 19.90 -14.76
N ALA A 445 4.94 21.20 -14.80
CA ALA A 445 5.73 21.87 -13.76
C ALA A 445 5.05 21.79 -12.39
N PHE A 446 3.73 21.91 -12.34
CA PHE A 446 2.97 21.71 -11.10
C PHE A 446 3.15 20.31 -10.52
N SER A 447 3.03 19.27 -11.36
CA SER A 447 3.20 17.88 -10.93
C SER A 447 4.64 17.56 -10.53
N GLU A 448 5.60 18.21 -11.17
CA GLU A 448 7.03 18.10 -10.87
C GLU A 448 7.40 18.74 -9.53
N GLU A 449 6.89 19.95 -9.25
CA GLU A 449 7.10 20.63 -7.96
C GLU A 449 6.61 19.77 -6.78
N TRP A 450 5.53 19.01 -6.96
CA TRP A 450 5.05 18.06 -5.96
C TRP A 450 6.01 16.90 -5.71
N ARG A 451 6.58 16.33 -6.78
CA ARG A 451 7.61 15.28 -6.67
C ARG A 451 8.80 15.81 -5.89
N GLU A 452 9.35 16.95 -6.31
CA GLU A 452 10.51 17.54 -5.64
C GLU A 452 10.24 17.86 -4.17
N LEU A 453 9.06 18.41 -3.85
CA LEU A 453 8.67 18.71 -2.48
C LEU A 453 8.66 17.44 -1.61
N LEU A 454 8.04 16.37 -2.09
CA LEU A 454 7.98 15.10 -1.39
C LEU A 454 9.36 14.46 -1.21
N GLU A 455 10.23 14.51 -2.23
CA GLU A 455 11.61 14.03 -2.12
C GLU A 455 12.44 14.84 -1.11
N ARG A 456 12.24 16.17 -1.06
CA ARG A 456 12.87 17.04 -0.05
C ARG A 456 12.43 16.66 1.36
N GLU A 457 11.14 16.42 1.57
CA GLU A 457 10.60 16.00 2.87
C GLU A 457 11.08 14.59 3.27
N GLU A 458 11.17 13.66 2.33
CA GLU A 458 11.68 12.31 2.59
C GLU A 458 13.14 12.36 3.06
N LYS A 459 13.98 13.16 2.40
CA LYS A 459 15.40 13.35 2.75
C LYS A 459 15.60 14.01 4.12
N ARG A 460 14.62 14.78 4.62
CA ARG A 460 14.65 15.39 5.96
C ARG A 460 14.33 14.39 7.08
N CYS A 461 13.67 13.28 6.78
CA CYS A 461 13.44 12.24 7.77
C CYS A 461 14.78 11.58 8.15
N PRO A 462 15.07 11.37 9.45
CA PRO A 462 16.32 10.72 9.82
C PRO A 462 16.29 9.27 9.29
N PRO A 463 17.47 8.72 8.93
CA PRO A 463 17.54 7.37 8.45
C PRO A 463 16.94 6.42 9.48
N SER A 464 16.16 5.44 9.00
CA SER A 464 15.65 4.37 9.83
C SER A 464 16.83 3.66 10.47
N ALA A 465 17.00 3.80 11.79
CA ALA A 465 17.91 2.95 12.54
C ALA A 465 17.48 1.49 12.28
N GLY A 466 18.41 0.71 11.75
CA GLY A 466 18.20 -0.68 11.32
C GLY A 466 17.79 -1.62 12.44
#